data_AF-A0A453PQM3-F1
#
_entry.id   AF-A0A453PQM3-F1
#
_cell.length_a   1.000
_cell.length_b   1.000
_cell.length_c   1.000
_cell.angle_alpha   90.00
_cell.angle_beta   90.00
_cell.angle_gamma   90.00
#
_symmetry.space_group_name_H-M   'P 1'
#
loop_
_entity.id
_entity.type
_entity.pdbx_description
1 polymer ?
#
loop_
_entity_poly.entity_id
_entity_poly.type
_entity_poly.pdbx_seq_one_letter_code
_entity_poly.pdbx_strand_id
1 'polypeptide(L)'
;VTSPYGYTLHENGNVTVGQFAFTTSEAGNFLACFWIDSAEKGSGVSVNLDWKTGIATKDWDAIAKKEKIEGVELELRKLEVAVQSIHQNMVYLKAREAEMREVSEKTNGRVAWFSIMSLGVCVVVSVLQLWHLQGYFRKKKLI
;
A
#
# COMPACT_ATOMS: atom_id res chain seq x y z
N VAL A 1 7.45 -13.43 18.77
CA VAL A 1 7.14 -13.07 17.37
C VAL A 1 5.95 -13.86 16.90
N THR A 2 4.97 -13.18 16.31
CA THR A 2 3.67 -13.76 15.93
C THR A 2 3.37 -13.49 14.46
N SER A 3 2.74 -14.45 13.79
CA SER A 3 2.30 -14.35 12.40
C SER A 3 1.05 -13.47 12.25
N PRO A 4 0.70 -13.04 11.01
CA PRO A 4 -0.50 -12.26 10.74
C PRO A 4 -1.79 -12.98 11.16
N TYR A 5 -1.78 -14.32 11.23
CA TYR A 5 -2.91 -15.16 11.61
C TYR A 5 -2.91 -15.56 13.09
N GLY A 6 -1.96 -15.03 13.89
CA GLY A 6 -1.91 -15.27 15.33
C GLY A 6 -1.05 -16.48 15.75
N TYR A 7 -0.34 -17.14 14.84
CA TYR A 7 0.57 -18.23 15.20
C TYR A 7 1.86 -17.69 15.83
N THR A 8 2.27 -18.26 16.97
CA THR A 8 3.54 -17.93 17.61
C THR A 8 4.69 -18.60 16.86
N LEU A 9 5.58 -17.78 16.30
CA LEU A 9 6.76 -18.25 15.56
C LEU A 9 7.99 -18.38 16.45
N HIS A 10 8.11 -17.49 17.44
CA HIS A 10 9.20 -17.50 18.39
C HIS A 10 8.75 -16.90 19.72
N GLU A 11 9.06 -17.58 20.81
CA GLU A 11 8.78 -17.12 22.17
C GLU A 11 9.95 -17.53 23.06
N ASN A 12 10.43 -16.61 23.88
CA ASN A 12 11.48 -16.89 24.85
C ASN A 12 11.30 -16.02 26.09
N GLY A 13 11.52 -16.61 27.26
CA GLY A 13 11.37 -15.95 28.56
C GLY A 13 12.72 -15.68 29.22
N ASN A 14 12.80 -14.60 29.99
CA ASN A 14 13.99 -14.23 30.77
C ASN A 14 15.29 -14.14 29.96
N VAL A 15 15.27 -13.36 28.88
CA VAL A 15 16.39 -13.19 27.93
C VAL A 15 16.98 -11.79 28.06
N THR A 16 18.31 -11.71 28.13
CA THR A 16 19.06 -10.43 28.12
C THR A 16 19.65 -10.10 26.75
N VAL A 17 20.10 -11.11 26.00
CA VAL A 17 20.64 -11.00 24.64
C VAL A 17 20.25 -12.25 23.86
N GLY A 18 19.88 -12.10 22.58
CA GLY A 18 19.58 -13.23 21.71
C GLY A 18 19.50 -12.83 20.24
N GLN A 19 19.74 -13.80 19.37
CA GLN A 19 19.52 -13.71 17.94
C GLN A 19 18.74 -14.94 17.50
N PHE A 20 17.74 -14.74 16.65
CA PHE A 20 16.97 -15.82 16.05
C PHE A 20 16.60 -15.45 14.61
N ALA A 21 16.35 -16.48 13.80
CA ALA A 21 15.88 -16.32 12.44
C ALA A 21 14.71 -17.27 12.22
N PHE A 22 13.76 -16.85 11.41
CA PHE A 22 12.61 -17.66 11.00
C PHE A 22 12.30 -17.35 9.53
N THR A 23 11.69 -18.32 8.86
CA THR A 23 11.22 -18.15 7.48
C THR A 23 9.72 -17.89 7.50
N THR A 24 9.30 -16.88 6.75
CA THR A 24 7.89 -16.53 6.59
C THR A 24 7.28 -17.31 5.42
N SER A 25 6.29 -18.16 5.69
CA SER A 25 5.50 -18.85 4.65
C SER A 25 4.34 -18.00 4.13
N GLU A 26 3.89 -17.04 4.94
CA GLU A 26 2.68 -16.26 4.71
C GLU A 26 3.02 -14.79 4.49
N ALA A 27 2.33 -14.16 3.54
CA ALA A 27 2.41 -12.71 3.34
C ALA A 27 1.57 -11.98 4.40
N GLY A 28 2.16 -10.98 5.05
CA GLY A 28 1.45 -10.12 5.98
C GLY A 28 2.36 -9.49 7.04
N ASN A 29 1.73 -8.90 8.06
CA ASN A 29 2.41 -8.22 9.15
C ASN A 29 2.80 -9.19 10.27
N PHE A 30 4.09 -9.24 10.59
CA PHE A 30 4.62 -10.00 11.72
C PHE A 30 4.89 -9.07 12.89
N LEU A 31 4.57 -9.52 14.10
CA LEU A 31 4.69 -8.72 15.32
C LEU A 31 5.78 -9.28 16.22
N ALA A 32 6.72 -8.43 16.64
CA ALA A 32 7.70 -8.73 17.67
C ALA A 32 7.34 -7.97 18.96
N CYS A 33 7.05 -8.71 20.03
CA CYS A 33 6.64 -8.15 21.32
C CYS A 33 7.73 -8.43 22.36
N PHE A 34 8.05 -7.42 23.16
CA PHE A 34 8.96 -7.52 24.30
C PHE A 34 8.19 -7.10 25.55
N TRP A 35 8.24 -7.92 26.60
CA TRP A 35 7.61 -7.64 27.89
C TRP A 35 8.60 -7.85 29.02
N ILE A 36 8.40 -7.11 30.11
CA ILE A 36 9.24 -7.16 31.30
C ILE A 36 8.30 -7.47 32.47
N ASP A 37 8.66 -8.46 33.28
CA ASP A 37 7.83 -8.95 34.39
C ASP A 37 8.17 -8.28 35.74
N SER A 38 8.82 -7.12 35.74
CA SER A 38 9.25 -6.45 36.97
C SER A 38 8.24 -5.40 37.43
N ALA A 39 7.74 -5.60 38.66
CA ALA A 39 6.92 -4.64 39.42
C ALA A 39 7.71 -3.40 39.91
N GLU A 40 9.01 -3.34 39.64
CA GLU A 40 9.91 -2.26 40.06
C GLU A 40 9.82 -1.08 39.08
N LYS A 41 8.84 -0.20 39.32
CA LYS A 41 8.70 1.11 38.67
C LYS A 41 9.93 1.98 38.95
N GLY A 42 10.99 1.87 38.16
CA GLY A 42 12.13 2.79 38.31
C GLY A 42 13.35 2.57 37.42
N SER A 43 13.58 1.36 36.90
CA SER A 43 14.71 1.09 36.01
C SER A 43 14.24 1.11 34.55
N GLY A 44 14.57 2.16 33.80
CA GLY A 44 14.30 2.21 32.37
C GLY A 44 15.08 1.11 31.66
N VAL A 45 14.38 0.17 31.00
CA VAL A 45 15.02 -0.88 30.22
C VAL A 45 15.25 -0.38 28.79
N SER A 46 16.51 -0.41 28.35
CA SER A 46 16.88 -0.10 26.97
C SER A 46 16.99 -1.40 26.19
N VAL A 47 16.22 -1.51 25.10
CA VAL A 47 16.25 -2.66 24.19
C VAL A 47 16.82 -2.20 22.86
N ASN A 48 17.90 -2.84 22.41
CA ASN A 48 18.46 -2.64 21.08
C ASN A 48 18.00 -3.78 20.17
N LEU A 49 17.29 -3.45 19.09
CA LEU A 49 16.72 -4.38 18.13
C LEU A 49 17.29 -4.12 16.74
N ASP A 50 17.97 -5.11 16.17
CA ASP A 50 18.33 -5.15 14.75
C ASP A 50 17.39 -6.14 14.03
N TRP A 51 16.47 -5.61 13.21
CA TRP A 51 15.47 -6.39 12.47
C TRP A 51 15.79 -6.40 10.97
N LYS A 52 16.14 -7.58 10.44
CA LYS A 52 16.50 -7.77 9.02
C LYS A 52 15.51 -8.68 8.31
N THR A 53 15.06 -8.27 7.13
CA THR A 53 14.13 -9.04 6.28
C THR A 53 14.69 -9.24 4.89
N GLY A 54 14.38 -10.38 4.27
CA GLY A 54 14.68 -10.65 2.86
C GLY A 54 16.19 -10.79 2.58
N ILE A 55 16.68 -10.04 1.60
CA ILE A 55 18.05 -10.14 1.07
C ILE A 55 19.11 -9.77 2.12
N ALA A 56 18.74 -8.95 3.11
CA ALA A 56 19.60 -8.52 4.21
C ALA A 56 19.85 -9.61 5.27
N THR A 57 19.14 -10.74 5.22
CA THR A 57 19.30 -11.88 6.14
C THR A 57 20.34 -12.90 5.62
N LYS A 58 20.79 -12.78 4.36
CA LYS A 58 21.86 -13.64 3.83
C LYS A 58 23.23 -13.17 4.33
N ASP A 59 24.02 -14.11 4.83
CA ASP A 59 25.36 -13.86 5.35
C ASP A 59 26.37 -13.72 4.20
N TRP A 60 26.45 -12.50 3.64
CA TRP A 60 27.30 -12.19 2.49
C TRP A 60 28.79 -12.35 2.80
N ASP A 61 29.19 -12.21 4.07
CA ASP A 61 30.58 -12.39 4.54
C ASP A 61 31.05 -13.85 4.48
N ALA A 62 30.16 -14.81 4.71
CA ALA A 62 30.45 -16.24 4.56
C ALA A 62 30.62 -16.65 3.08
N ILE A 63 29.92 -15.96 2.17
CA ILE A 63 30.02 -16.18 0.72
C ILE A 63 31.29 -15.50 0.16
N ALA A 64 31.61 -14.29 0.62
CA ALA A 64 32.77 -13.51 0.16
C ALA A 64 34.13 -14.18 0.45
N LYS A 65 34.22 -15.04 1.48
CA LYS A 65 35.47 -15.75 1.82
C LYS A 65 35.78 -16.95 0.93
N LYS A 66 34.83 -17.47 0.14
CA LYS A 66 35.02 -18.73 -0.59
C LYS A 66 35.69 -18.56 -1.95
N GLU A 67 35.57 -17.40 -2.61
CA GLU A 67 35.96 -17.29 -4.02
C GLU A 67 36.60 -15.93 -4.35
N LYS A 68 37.93 -15.86 -4.29
CA LYS A 68 38.71 -14.61 -4.46
C LYS A 68 38.83 -14.13 -5.93
N ILE A 69 38.08 -14.68 -6.87
CA ILE A 69 38.01 -14.23 -8.28
C ILE A 69 36.57 -13.87 -8.71
N GLU A 70 35.58 -14.13 -7.85
CA GLU A 70 34.13 -13.96 -8.09
C GLU A 70 33.55 -12.62 -7.62
N GLY A 71 34.38 -11.67 -7.18
CA GLY A 71 33.89 -10.39 -6.66
C GLY A 71 33.06 -9.58 -7.66
N VAL A 72 33.46 -9.57 -8.94
CA VAL A 72 32.71 -8.88 -10.01
C VAL A 72 31.46 -9.65 -10.40
N GLU A 73 31.52 -10.98 -10.46
CA GLU A 73 30.36 -11.82 -10.76
C GLU A 73 29.30 -11.76 -9.65
N LEU A 74 29.73 -11.64 -8.40
CA LEU A 74 28.86 -11.44 -7.24
C LEU A 74 28.14 -10.09 -7.32
N GLU A 75 28.86 -9.02 -7.65
CA GLU A 75 28.25 -7.69 -7.84
C GLU A 75 27.29 -7.68 -9.05
N LEU A 76 27.63 -8.37 -10.14
CA LEU A 76 26.75 -8.55 -11.29
C LEU A 76 25.48 -9.33 -10.94
N ARG A 77 25.59 -10.42 -10.18
CA ARG A 77 24.41 -11.18 -9.71
C ARG A 77 23.55 -10.38 -8.74
N LYS A 78 24.14 -9.56 -7.88
CA LYS A 78 23.38 -8.62 -7.03
C LYS A 78 22.61 -7.63 -7.90
N LEU A 79 23.23 -7.08 -8.93
CA LEU A 79 22.59 -6.14 -9.85
C LEU A 79 21.48 -6.81 -10.68
N GLU A 80 21.72 -8.04 -11.15
CA GLU A 80 20.74 -8.84 -11.89
C GLU A 80 19.50 -9.14 -11.03
N VAL A 81 19.69 -9.59 -9.79
CA VAL A 81 18.59 -9.84 -8.85
C VAL A 81 17.86 -8.54 -8.50
N ALA A 82 18.56 -7.42 -8.34
CA ALA A 82 17.94 -6.11 -8.12
C ALA A 82 17.10 -5.68 -9.33
N VAL A 83 17.63 -5.78 -10.55
CA VAL A 83 16.92 -5.44 -11.80
C VAL A 83 15.70 -6.35 -12.00
N GLN A 84 15.82 -7.65 -11.72
CA GLN A 84 14.72 -8.60 -11.77
C GLN A 84 13.57 -8.14 -10.85
N SER A 85 13.88 -7.72 -9.62
CA SER A 85 12.88 -7.23 -8.66
C SER A 85 12.21 -5.93 -9.12
N ILE A 86 12.98 -5.01 -9.73
CA ILE A 86 12.47 -3.76 -10.28
C ILE A 86 11.56 -4.04 -11.48
N HIS A 87 11.95 -4.97 -12.36
CA HIS A 87 11.18 -5.34 -13.52
C HIS A 87 9.81 -5.93 -13.13
N GLN A 88 9.77 -6.82 -12.13
CA GLN A 88 8.51 -7.36 -11.61
C GLN A 88 7.59 -6.25 -11.05
N ASN A 89 8.16 -5.29 -10.29
CA ASN A 89 7.39 -4.14 -9.80
C ASN A 89 6.88 -3.26 -10.95
N MET A 90 7.69 -3.03 -11.98
CA MET A 90 7.27 -2.26 -13.16
C MET A 90 6.11 -2.95 -13.90
N VAL A 91 6.16 -4.28 -14.07
CA VAL A 91 5.07 -5.06 -14.67
C VAL A 91 3.79 -4.96 -13.83
N TYR A 92 3.91 -5.07 -12.50
CA TYR A 92 2.79 -4.89 -11.58
C TYR A 92 2.17 -3.49 -11.66
N LEU A 93 3.00 -2.44 -11.63
CA LEU A 93 2.54 -1.06 -11.74
C LEU A 93 1.85 -0.80 -13.08
N LYS A 94 2.39 -1.33 -14.18
CA LYS A 94 1.82 -1.19 -15.52
C LYS A 94 0.46 -1.90 -15.63
N ALA A 95 0.31 -3.08 -15.03
CA ALA A 95 -0.97 -3.79 -14.99
C ALA A 95 -2.03 -2.99 -14.22
N ARG A 96 -1.65 -2.42 -13.07
CA ARG A 96 -2.54 -1.58 -12.25
C ARG A 96 -2.89 -0.26 -12.93
N GLU A 97 -1.97 0.34 -13.68
CA GLU A 97 -2.23 1.54 -14.47
C GLU A 97 -3.24 1.25 -15.60
N ALA A 98 -3.11 0.10 -16.28
CA ALA A 98 -4.07 -0.32 -17.30
C ALA A 98 -5.48 -0.50 -16.71
N GLU A 99 -5.59 -1.12 -15.54
CA GLU A 99 -6.87 -1.25 -14.81
C GLU A 99 -7.43 0.12 -14.41
N MET A 100 -6.61 1.03 -13.86
CA MET A 100 -7.04 2.40 -13.53
C MET A 100 -7.50 3.17 -14.78
N ARG A 101 -6.87 2.95 -15.93
CA ARG A 101 -7.24 3.62 -17.18
C ARG A 101 -8.61 3.16 -17.67
N GLU A 102 -8.92 1.86 -17.54
CA GLU A 102 -10.24 1.32 -17.88
C GLU A 102 -11.33 1.83 -16.93
N VAL A 103 -11.03 1.92 -15.62
CA VAL A 103 -11.97 2.48 -14.63
C VAL A 103 -12.21 3.97 -14.87
N SER A 104 -11.16 4.72 -15.23
CA SER A 104 -11.25 6.15 -15.56
C SER A 104 -12.15 6.38 -16.79
N GLU A 105 -11.99 5.57 -17.84
CA GLU A 105 -12.80 5.68 -19.06
C GLU A 105 -14.30 5.40 -18.78
N LYS A 106 -14.61 4.31 -18.05
CA LYS A 106 -16.00 3.96 -17.70
C LYS A 106 -16.65 4.96 -16.74
N THR A 107 -15.89 5.49 -15.79
CA THR A 107 -16.39 6.49 -14.83
C THR A 107 -16.66 7.83 -15.51
N ASN A 108 -15.73 8.28 -16.35
CA ASN A 108 -15.85 9.55 -17.06
C ASN A 108 -17.09 9.59 -17.98
N GLY A 109 -17.37 8.49 -18.70
CA GLY A 109 -18.56 8.41 -19.56
C GLY A 109 -19.88 8.53 -18.80
N ARG A 110 -19.99 7.87 -17.64
CA ARG A 110 -21.20 7.96 -16.79
C ARG A 110 -21.37 9.37 -16.20
N VAL A 111 -20.28 9.97 -15.71
CA VAL A 111 -20.29 11.33 -15.15
C VAL A 111 -20.69 12.36 -16.21
N ALA A 112 -20.15 12.25 -17.43
CA ALA A 112 -20.52 13.12 -18.54
C ALA A 112 -22.01 13.01 -18.88
N TRP A 113 -22.55 11.79 -18.94
CA TRP A 113 -23.98 11.57 -19.21
C TRP A 113 -24.88 12.19 -18.13
N PHE A 114 -24.56 11.99 -16.84
CA PHE A 114 -25.31 12.60 -15.74
C PHE A 114 -25.23 14.13 -15.76
N SER A 115 -24.07 14.70 -16.11
CA SER A 115 -23.90 16.15 -16.26
C SER A 115 -24.78 16.72 -17.36
N ILE A 116 -24.83 16.08 -18.53
CA ILE A 116 -25.71 16.48 -19.66
C ILE A 116 -27.18 16.40 -19.25
N MET A 117 -27.59 15.31 -18.59
CA MET A 117 -28.95 15.13 -18.09
C MET A 117 -29.33 16.25 -17.10
N SER A 118 -28.45 16.55 -16.14
CA SER A 118 -28.68 17.61 -15.16
C SER A 118 -28.83 18.98 -15.82
N LEU A 119 -27.97 19.30 -16.80
CA LEU A 119 -28.06 20.55 -17.55
C LEU A 119 -29.40 20.66 -18.30
N GLY A 120 -29.85 19.56 -18.93
CA GLY A 120 -31.14 19.51 -19.61
C GLY A 120 -32.32 19.79 -18.67
N VAL A 121 -32.31 19.20 -17.47
CA VAL A 121 -33.34 19.47 -16.44
C VAL A 121 -33.35 20.94 -16.05
N CYS A 122 -32.19 21.56 -15.83
CA CYS A 122 -32.10 22.99 -15.52
C CYS A 122 -32.72 23.87 -16.63
N VAL A 123 -32.41 23.58 -17.90
CA VAL A 123 -32.97 24.34 -19.03
C VAL A 123 -34.48 24.21 -19.09
N VAL A 124 -35.03 23.00 -18.92
CA VAL A 124 -36.48 22.75 -18.91
C VAL A 124 -37.15 23.54 -17.79
N VAL A 125 -36.59 23.50 -16.57
CA VAL A 125 -37.12 24.25 -15.42
C VAL A 125 -37.10 25.75 -15.71
N SER A 126 -36.01 26.30 -16.26
CA SER A 126 -35.93 27.72 -16.60
C SER A 126 -36.97 28.14 -17.64
N VAL A 127 -37.20 27.32 -18.67
CA VAL A 127 -38.24 27.60 -19.69
C VAL A 127 -39.64 27.56 -19.07
N LEU A 128 -39.93 26.56 -18.24
CA LEU A 128 -41.22 26.46 -17.54
C LEU A 128 -41.45 27.64 -16.60
N GLN A 129 -40.41 28.08 -15.87
CA GLN A 129 -40.49 29.26 -15.01
C GLN A 129 -40.85 30.52 -15.82
N LEU A 130 -40.17 30.75 -16.95
CA LEU A 130 -40.46 31.89 -17.82
C LEU A 130 -41.88 31.82 -18.41
N TRP A 131 -42.31 30.64 -18.86
CA TRP A 131 -43.65 30.46 -19.43
C TRP A 131 -44.74 30.68 -18.38
N HIS A 132 -44.55 30.16 -17.17
CA HIS A 132 -45.46 30.38 -16.05
C HIS A 132 -45.57 31.86 -15.68
N LEU A 133 -44.44 32.59 -15.59
CA LEU A 133 -44.42 34.04 -15.34
C LEU A 133 -45.16 34.82 -16.44
N GLN A 134 -44.91 34.52 -17.71
CA GLN A 134 -45.63 35.16 -18.82
C GLN A 134 -47.14 34.88 -18.81
N GLY A 135 -47.54 33.66 -18.47
CA GLY A 135 -48.95 33.29 -18.32
C GLY A 135 -49.60 34.00 -17.14
N TYR A 136 -48.88 34.13 -16.02
CA TYR A 136 -49.34 34.84 -14.84
C TYR A 136 -49.57 36.34 -15.13
N PHE A 137 -48.62 37.02 -15.78
CA PHE A 137 -48.76 38.43 -16.14
C PHE A 137 -49.90 38.68 -17.15
N ARG A 138 -50.08 37.81 -18.16
CA ARG A 138 -51.20 37.89 -19.10
C ARG A 138 -52.56 37.71 -18.43
N LYS A 139 -52.69 36.74 -17.52
CA LYS A 139 -53.95 36.50 -16.80
C LYS A 139 -54.32 37.65 -15.86
N LYS A 140 -53.32 38.32 -15.28
CA LYS A 140 -53.53 39.44 -14.37
C LYS A 140 -53.63 40.81 -15.06
N LYS A 141 -53.53 40.89 -16.40
CA LYS A 141 -53.53 42.13 -17.20
C LYS A 141 -52.58 43.21 -16.64
N LEU A 142 -51.39 42.80 -16.19
CA LEU A 142 -50.38 43.73 -15.69
C LEU A 142 -49.41 44.21 -16.79
N ILE A 143 -49.56 43.65 -18.00
CA ILE A 143 -49.07 44.13 -19.30
C ILE A 143 -50.22 43.97 -20.28
#